data_AF-A0A5B7ZUC8-F1
#
_entry.id   AF-A0A5B7ZUC8-F1
#
_cell.length_a   1.000
_cell.length_b   1.000
_cell.length_c   1.000
_cell.angle_alpha   90.00
_cell.angle_beta   90.00
_cell.angle_gamma   90.00
#
_symmetry.space_group_name_H-M   'P 1'
#
loop_
_entity.id
_entity.type
_entity.pdbx_description
1 polymer ?
#
loop_
_entity_poly.entity_id
_entity_poly.type
_entity_poly.pdbx_seq_one_letter_code
_entity_poly.pdbx_strand_id
1 'polypeptide(L)' 'MRIARAKRAEAPLHRHSDAQIGWTVSGRSRMGSAGRQCVLQAGDIMLFPPNVEHAIEVFAPLRQDRIDRTAAGKRQ' A
#
# COMPACT_ATOMS: atom_id res chain seq x y z
N MET A 1 -5.09 -18.40 -0.04
CA MET A 1 -5.81 -17.57 0.96
C MET A 1 -6.12 -16.22 0.34
N ARG A 2 -7.30 -15.62 0.61
CA ARG A 2 -7.62 -14.24 0.21
C ARG A 2 -7.61 -13.34 1.44
N ILE A 3 -6.86 -12.24 1.40
CA ILE A 3 -6.82 -11.25 2.47
C ILE A 3 -7.61 -10.01 2.02
N ALA A 4 -8.64 -9.65 2.77
CA ALA A 4 -9.32 -8.37 2.63
C ALA A 4 -8.74 -7.37 3.64
N ARG A 5 -8.28 -6.22 3.17
CA ARG A 5 -7.81 -5.10 4.01
C ARG A 5 -8.87 -4.00 3.99
N ALA A 6 -9.10 -3.35 5.13
CA ALA A 6 -9.97 -2.18 5.18
C ALA A 6 -9.40 -1.01 4.35
N LYS A 7 -10.26 -0.07 3.95
CA LYS A 7 -9.80 1.20 3.36
C LYS A 7 -8.93 1.93 4.39
N ARG A 8 -7.78 2.46 3.98
CA ARG A 8 -6.75 3.07 4.85
C ARG A 8 -6.08 2.11 5.83
N ALA A 9 -6.21 0.79 5.64
CA ALA A 9 -5.43 -0.16 6.43
C ALA A 9 -3.94 -0.03 6.08
N GLU A 10 -3.11 0.04 7.12
CA GLU A 10 -1.66 0.14 7.01
C GLU A 10 -1.01 -1.07 7.69
N ALA A 11 0.08 -1.54 7.09
CA ALA A 11 1.08 -2.36 7.75
C ALA A 11 2.36 -1.51 7.81
N PRO A 12 2.86 -1.15 9.02
CA PRO A 12 4.06 -0.33 9.18
C PRO A 12 5.28 -1.07 8.63
N LEU A 13 6.45 -0.42 8.59
CA LEU A 13 7.67 -1.05 8.08
C LEU A 13 8.02 -2.31 8.91
N HIS A 14 8.09 -3.47 8.26
CA HIS A 14 8.43 -4.75 8.88
C HIS A 14 9.17 -5.67 7.89
N ARG A 15 9.72 -6.76 8.42
CA ARG A 15 10.34 -7.85 7.64
C ARG A 15 10.03 -9.19 8.32
N HIS A 16 10.00 -10.26 7.54
CA HIS A 16 9.81 -11.63 8.00
C HIS A 16 10.91 -12.53 7.39
N SER A 17 11.16 -13.71 7.96
CA SER A 17 12.12 -14.67 7.41
C SER A 17 11.70 -15.21 6.05
N ASP A 18 10.39 -15.29 5.81
CA ASP A 18 9.81 -15.93 4.66
C ASP A 18 9.52 -14.91 3.55
N ALA A 19 9.55 -15.36 2.30
CA ALA A 19 9.14 -14.54 1.17
C ALA A 19 7.61 -14.32 1.20
N GLN A 20 7.17 -13.09 0.93
CA GLN A 20 5.75 -12.76 0.80
C GLN A 20 5.42 -12.34 -0.63
N ILE A 21 4.46 -13.01 -1.26
CA ILE A 21 3.93 -12.66 -2.58
C ILE A 21 2.50 -12.17 -2.44
N GLY A 22 2.21 -10.98 -2.96
CA GLY A 22 0.87 -10.40 -2.98
C GLY A 22 0.39 -10.18 -4.41
N TRP A 23 -0.84 -10.60 -4.71
CA TRP A 23 -1.56 -10.23 -5.93
C TRP A 23 -2.70 -9.27 -5.59
N THR A 24 -2.71 -8.09 -6.21
CA THR A 24 -3.77 -7.10 -6.00
C THR A 24 -5.00 -7.52 -6.81
N VAL A 25 -6.00 -8.12 -6.15
CA VAL A 25 -7.23 -8.58 -6.82
C VAL A 25 -8.19 -7.42 -7.13
N SER A 26 -8.23 -6.40 -6.28
CA SER A 26 -9.12 -5.24 -6.44
C SER A 26 -8.64 -4.04 -5.62
N GLY A 27 -9.01 -2.83 -6.03
CA GLY A 27 -8.54 -1.60 -5.39
C GLY A 27 -7.12 -1.24 -5.80
N ARG A 28 -6.42 -0.51 -4.93
CA ARG A 28 -5.02 -0.08 -5.08
C ARG A 28 -4.35 0.07 -3.72
N SER A 29 -3.03 -0.10 -3.70
CA SER A 29 -2.21 0.08 -2.51
C SER A 29 -0.86 0.70 -2.87
N ARG A 30 -0.21 1.35 -1.90
CA ARG A 30 1.18 1.78 -2.00
C ARG A 30 2.00 0.76 -1.24
N MET A 31 2.96 0.16 -1.91
CA MET A 31 3.90 -0.77 -1.27
C MET A 31 5.30 -0.17 -1.32
N GLY A 32 5.99 -0.21 -0.18
CA GLY A 32 7.39 0.15 -0.06
C GLY A 32 8.23 -1.12 0.11
N SER A 33 9.37 -1.22 -0.57
CA SER A 33 10.36 -2.29 -0.39
C SER A 33 11.72 -1.83 -0.93
N ALA A 34 12.82 -2.19 -0.25
CA ALA A 34 14.20 -1.89 -0.66
C ALA A 34 14.41 -0.41 -1.09
N GLY A 35 13.88 0.54 -0.31
CA GLY A 35 13.99 1.98 -0.59
C GLY A 35 13.13 2.51 -1.75
N ARG A 36 12.38 1.64 -2.46
CA ARG A 36 11.49 2.01 -3.56
C ARG A 36 10.03 1.99 -3.10
N GLN A 37 9.22 2.87 -3.67
CA GLN A 37 7.75 2.83 -3.52
C GLN A 37 7.09 2.62 -4.88
N CYS A 38 6.08 1.74 -4.91
CA CYS A 38 5.23 1.52 -6.06
C CYS A 38 3.75 1.69 -5.67
N VAL A 39 2.93 2.09 -6.64
CA VAL A 39 1.48 1.95 -6.58
C VAL A 39 1.12 0.67 -7.30
N LEU A 40 0.36 -0.19 -6.63
CA LEU A 40 -0.20 -1.41 -7.20
C LEU A 40 -1.70 -1.24 -7.38
N GLN A 41 -2.24 -1.76 -8.47
CA GLN A 41 -3.65 -1.80 -8.82
C GLN A 41 -4.10 -3.22 -9.19
N ALA A 42 -5.39 -3.41 -9.43
CA ALA A 42 -5.97 -4.70 -9.79
C ALA A 42 -5.20 -5.35 -10.97
N GLY A 43 -4.68 -6.56 -10.76
CA GLY A 43 -3.81 -7.27 -11.69
C GLY A 43 -2.34 -7.35 -11.23
N ASP A 44 -1.83 -6.34 -10.53
CA ASP A 44 -0.41 -6.24 -10.20
C ASP A 44 0.04 -7.24 -9.11
N ILE A 45 1.25 -7.77 -9.26
CA ILE A 45 1.91 -8.69 -8.34
C ILE A 45 3.14 -8.02 -7.73
N MET A 46 3.34 -8.22 -6.42
CA MET A 46 4.50 -7.76 -5.66
C MET A 46 5.16 -8.93 -4.93
N LEU A 47 6.48 -9.00 -5.00
CA LEU A 47 7.31 -9.93 -4.23
C LEU A 47 8.10 -9.14 -3.18
N PHE A 48 8.01 -9.56 -1.92
CA PHE A 48 8.90 -9.16 -0.84
C PHE A 48 9.86 -10.32 -0.54
N PRO A 49 11.17 -10.18 -0.81
CA PRO A 49 12.14 -11.22 -0.51
C PRO A 49 12.33 -11.46 1.00
N PRO A 50 12.85 -12.62 1.41
CA PRO A 50 13.24 -12.93 2.79
C PRO A 50 14.03 -11.79 3.45
N ASN A 51 13.65 -11.42 4.66
CA ASN A 51 14.30 -10.41 5.51
C ASN A 51 14.38 -8.98 4.92
N VAL A 52 13.75 -8.69 3.78
CA VAL A 52 13.69 -7.34 3.21
C VAL A 52 12.56 -6.55 3.86
N GLU A 53 12.88 -5.34 4.32
CA GLU A 53 11.90 -4.44 4.93
C GLU A 53 10.89 -3.93 3.90
N HIS A 54 9.62 -3.99 4.28
CA HIS A 54 8.51 -3.55 3.47
C HIS A 54 7.36 -2.96 4.29
N ALA A 55 6.57 -2.11 3.64
CA ALA A 55 5.39 -1.46 4.20
C ALA A 55 4.24 -1.50 3.19
N ILE A 56 3.00 -1.56 3.68
CA ILE A 56 1.80 -1.64 2.83
C ILE A 56 0.78 -0.62 3.31
N GLU A 57 0.35 0.28 2.43
CA GLU A 57 -0.76 1.19 2.66
C GLU A 57 -1.88 0.90 1.65
N VAL A 58 -3.03 0.39 2.13
CA VAL A 58 -4.22 0.21 1.29
C VAL A 58 -4.97 1.51 1.22
N PHE A 59 -4.81 2.22 0.11
CA PHE A 59 -5.39 3.55 -0.02
C PHE A 59 -6.71 3.60 -0.77
N ALA A 60 -7.08 2.57 -1.55
CA ALA A 60 -8.09 2.74 -2.58
C ALA A 60 -9.45 2.04 -2.42
N PRO A 61 -10.52 2.69 -2.93
CA PRO A 61 -10.49 4.04 -3.55
C PRO A 61 -10.30 5.14 -2.47
N LEU A 62 -9.37 6.10 -2.60
CA LEU A 62 -8.23 6.25 -3.53
C LEU A 62 -7.14 7.19 -2.89
N ARG A 63 -5.92 7.30 -3.46
CA ARG A 63 -4.84 8.27 -3.11
C ARG A 63 -4.34 8.95 -4.39
N GLN A 64 -4.72 10.20 -4.60
CA GLN A 64 -4.01 11.19 -5.39
C GLN A 64 -4.35 12.65 -5.02
N ASP A 65 -5.58 13.17 -5.01
CA ASP A 65 -6.95 12.61 -4.79
C ASP A 65 -7.23 12.09 -3.37
N ARG A 66 -6.22 11.93 -2.50
CA ARG A 66 -6.43 11.79 -1.04
C ARG A 66 -6.65 13.12 -0.36
N ILE A 67 -7.40 13.93 -1.06
CA ILE A 67 -8.14 15.02 -0.50
C ILE A 67 -7.34 16.27 -0.79
N ASP A 68 -7.35 16.81 -2.02
CA ASP A 68 -6.78 18.15 -2.28
C ASP A 68 -7.32 19.13 -1.21
N ARG A 69 -8.60 18.91 -0.85
CA ARG A 69 -9.28 19.14 0.43
C ARG A 69 -8.59 18.41 1.61
N THR A 70 -7.39 18.83 2.00
CA THR A 70 -7.23 19.74 3.15
C THR A 70 -7.28 21.24 2.78
N ALA A 71 -7.46 21.57 1.50
CA ALA A 71 -7.59 22.90 0.84
C ALA A 71 -8.52 23.98 1.46
N ALA A 72 -9.05 23.80 2.66
CA ALA A 72 -9.79 24.83 3.40
C ALA A 72 -9.00 25.46 4.57
N GLY A 73 -7.90 24.86 5.04
CA GLY A 73 -7.08 25.38 6.15
C GLY A 73 -6.26 26.64 5.84
N LYS A 74 -6.76 27.52 4.97
CA LYS A 74 -6.14 28.77 4.49
C LYS A 74 -7.17 29.90 4.22
N ARG A 75 -8.38 29.85 4.79
CA ARG A 75 -9.48 30.82 4.49
C ARG A 75 -10.36 31.25 5.69
N GLN A 76 -9.80 31.33 6.90
CA GLN A 76 -10.20 32.22 8.01
C GLN A 76 -9.22 32.01 9.18
#